data_AF-A0A7X6FMM4-F1
#
_entry.id   AF-A0A7X6FMM4-F1
#
_cell.length_a   1.000
_cell.length_b   1.000
_cell.length_c   1.000
_cell.angle_alpha   90.00
_cell.angle_beta   90.00
_cell.angle_gamma   90.00
#
_symmetry.space_group_name_H-M   'P 1'
#
loop_
_entity.id
_entity.type
_entity.pdbx_description
1 polymer ?
#
loop_
_entity_poly.entity_id
_entity_poly.type
_entity_poly.pdbx_seq_one_letter_code
_entity_poly.pdbx_strand_id
1 'polypeptide(L)' 'MTHRDLTIAEVLEDPLIRQVMRADRISVAGMANLLQDVALRLQRAEAVGRNAGRDLSVGPKPMARARLRSGTRADLR' A
#
# COMPACT_ATOMS: atom_id res chain seq x y z
N MET A 1 27.66 -1.67 -5.06
CA MET A 1 26.84 -0.67 -5.79
C MET A 1 25.49 -0.63 -5.11
N THR A 2 25.09 0.52 -4.56
CA THR A 2 23.74 0.70 -4.01
C THR A 2 22.77 0.89 -5.17
N HIS A 3 21.84 -0.04 -5.35
CA HIS A 3 20.74 0.12 -6.30
C HIS A 3 19.82 1.22 -5.78
N ARG A 4 19.85 2.39 -6.43
CA ARG A 4 18.92 3.47 -6.19
C ARG A 4 17.85 3.42 -7.29
N ASP A 5 16.61 3.50 -6.88
CA ASP A 5 15.49 3.65 -7.81
C ASP A 5 15.53 5.04 -8.46
N LEU A 6 15.27 5.06 -9.78
CA LEU A 6 15.18 6.29 -10.55
C LEU A 6 13.71 6.74 -10.61
N THR A 7 13.51 8.04 -10.49
CA THR A 7 12.23 8.68 -10.79
C THR A 7 11.97 8.64 -12.30
N ILE A 8 10.69 8.76 -12.69
CA ILE A 8 10.31 8.85 -14.11
C ILE A 8 11.05 10.01 -14.80
N ALA A 9 11.21 11.15 -14.13
CA ALA A 9 11.94 12.29 -14.69
C ALA A 9 13.42 11.96 -14.94
N GLU A 10 14.11 11.35 -13.97
CA GLU A 10 15.51 10.93 -14.11
C GLU A 10 15.66 9.92 -15.26
N VAL A 11 14.75 8.96 -15.41
CA VAL A 11 14.74 8.00 -16.54
C VAL A 11 14.60 8.71 -17.89
N LEU A 12 13.70 9.69 -17.99
CA LEU A 12 13.42 10.39 -19.25
C LEU A 12 14.49 11.42 -19.61
N GLU A 13 15.32 11.85 -18.66
CA GLU A 13 16.42 12.79 -18.86
C GLU A 13 17.78 12.10 -19.01
N ASP A 14 17.88 10.82 -18.64
CA ASP A 14 19.13 10.07 -18.73
C ASP A 14 19.62 9.92 -20.20
N PRO A 15 20.86 10.33 -20.50
CA PRO A 15 21.41 10.29 -21.86
C PRO A 15 21.51 8.88 -22.45
N LEU A 16 21.84 7.87 -21.64
CA LEU A 16 21.99 6.49 -22.09
C LEU A 16 20.63 5.86 -22.36
N ILE A 17 19.66 6.08 -21.48
CA ILE A 17 18.28 5.63 -21.68
C ILE A 17 17.71 6.26 -22.95
N ARG A 18 17.94 7.56 -23.19
CA ARG A 18 17.53 8.23 -24.44
C ARG A 18 18.19 7.65 -25.68
N GLN A 19 19.44 7.19 -25.60
CA GLN A 19 20.10 6.51 -26.72
C GLN A 19 19.42 5.19 -27.05
N VAL A 20 19.12 4.37 -26.04
CA VAL A 20 18.39 3.11 -26.21
C VAL A 20 17.00 3.36 -26.80
N MET A 21 16.25 4.31 -26.26
CA MET A 21 14.93 4.69 -26.79
C MET A 21 14.98 5.09 -28.26
N ARG A 22 16.01 5.84 -28.68
CA ARG A 22 16.19 6.22 -30.09
C ARG A 22 16.51 5.01 -30.97
N ALA A 23 17.36 4.10 -30.49
CA ALA A 23 17.64 2.85 -31.19
C ALA A 23 16.36 2.02 -31.39
N ASP A 24 15.48 2.02 -30.39
CA ASP A 24 14.21 1.30 -30.39
C ASP A 24 13.03 2.07 -31.02
N ARG A 25 13.29 3.28 -31.56
CA ARG A 25 12.28 4.18 -32.14
C ARG A 25 11.12 4.53 -31.18
N ILE A 26 11.39 4.56 -29.89
CA ILE A 26 10.44 4.93 -28.84
C ILE A 26 10.52 6.45 -28.63
N SER A 27 9.37 7.12 -28.68
CA SER A 27 9.29 8.55 -28.37
C SER A 27 9.35 8.80 -26.86
N VAL A 28 9.88 9.96 -26.46
CA VAL A 28 9.92 10.38 -25.04
C VAL A 28 8.53 10.40 -24.43
N ALA A 29 7.54 10.92 -25.16
CA ALA A 29 6.15 10.93 -24.72
C ALA A 29 5.57 9.51 -24.58
N GLY A 30 5.89 8.60 -25.50
CA GLY A 30 5.46 7.20 -25.43
C GLY A 30 6.00 6.50 -24.18
N MET A 31 7.30 6.66 -23.89
CA MET A 31 7.91 6.12 -22.68
C MET A 31 7.31 6.74 -21.41
N ALA A 32 7.08 8.06 -21.41
CA ALA A 32 6.46 8.75 -20.28
C ALA A 32 5.07 8.18 -19.94
N ASN A 33 4.25 7.92 -20.97
CA ASN A 33 2.93 7.33 -20.80
C ASN A 33 3.01 5.90 -20.23
N LEU A 34 3.94 5.08 -20.73
CA LEU A 34 4.14 3.71 -20.23
C LEU A 34 4.56 3.70 -18.77
N LEU A 35 5.54 4.53 -18.40
CA LEU A 35 6.03 4.61 -17.02
C LEU A 35 4.94 5.13 -16.06
N GLN A 36 4.12 6.09 -16.49
CA GLN A 36 3.00 6.58 -15.71
C GLN A 36 1.91 5.52 -15.51
N ASP A 37 1.55 4.79 -16.56
CA ASP A 37 0.57 3.70 -16.47
C ASP A 37 1.05 2.58 -15.51
N VAL A 38 2.32 2.20 -15.62
CA VAL A 38 2.93 1.23 -14.69
C VAL A 38 2.91 1.76 -13.25
N ALA A 39 3.28 3.02 -13.02
CA ALA A 39 3.25 3.63 -11.69
C ALA A 39 1.84 3.63 -11.10
N LEU A 40 0.81 3.96 -11.89
CA LEU A 40 -0.58 3.93 -11.45
C LEU A 40 -1.05 2.51 -11.12
N ARG A 41 -0.66 1.51 -11.91
CA ARG A 41 -0.99 0.10 -11.65
C ARG A 41 -0.32 -0.40 -10.37
N LEU A 42 0.93 -0.01 -10.14
CA LEU A 42 1.66 -0.37 -8.93
C LEU A 42 0.99 0.23 -7.68
N GLN A 43 0.65 1.52 -7.71
CA GLN A 43 -0.07 2.18 -6.61
C GLN A 43 -1.41 1.49 -6.29
N ARG A 44 -2.15 1.06 -7.31
CA ARG A 44 -3.40 0.31 -7.13
C ARG A 44 -3.16 -1.06 -6.50
N ALA A 45 -2.15 -1.79 -6.97
CA ALA A 45 -1.80 -3.10 -6.41
C ALA A 45 -1.39 -2.99 -4.92
N GLU A 46 -0.62 -1.98 -4.56
CA GLU A 46 -0.24 -1.70 -3.18
C GLU A 46 -1.43 -1.30 -2.31
N ALA A 47 -2.39 -0.55 -2.85
CA ALA A 47 -3.62 -0.20 -2.13
C ALA A 47 -4.49 -1.44 -1.85
N VAL A 48 -4.58 -2.39 -2.80
CA VAL A 48 -5.30 -3.66 -2.61
C VAL A 48 -4.60 -4.54 -1.57
N GLY A 49 -3.26 -4.65 -1.62
CA GLY A 49 -2.49 -5.39 -0.62
C GLY A 49 -2.62 -4.82 0.80
N ARG A 50 -2.73 -3.50 0.94
CA ARG A 50 -2.97 -2.84 2.25
C ARG A 50 -4.37 -3.08 2.80
N ASN A 51 -5.39 -3.22 1.95
CA ASN A 51 -6.74 -3.52 2.40
C ASN A 51 -6.88 -4.97 2.87
N ALA A 52 -6.23 -5.94 2.20
CA ALA A 52 -6.19 -7.33 2.65
C ALA A 52 -5.50 -7.51 4.03
N GLY A 53 -4.52 -6.66 4.36
CA GLY A 53 -3.86 -6.66 5.67
C GLY A 53 -4.66 -5.99 6.80
N ARG A 54 -5.69 -5.20 6.47
CA ARG A 54 -6.53 -4.49 7.47
C ARG A 54 -7.69 -5.35 7.99
N ASP A 55 -8.19 -6.28 7.18
CA ASP A 55 -9.27 -7.19 7.60
C ASP A 55 -8.83 -8.25 8.62
N LEU A 56 -7.52 -8.47 8.78
CA LEU A 56 -6.96 -9.35 9.82
C LEU A 56 -6.73 -8.62 11.16
N SER A 57 -6.94 -7.30 11.22
CA SER A 57 -6.81 -6.50 12.44
C SER A 57 -8.16 -6.31 13.14
N VAL A 58 -9.00 -7.36 13.22
CA VAL A 58 -10.09 -7.40 14.20
C VAL A 58 -9.47 -7.83 15.52
N GLY A 59 -8.93 -6.85 16.25
CA GLY A 59 -8.46 -7.06 17.63
C GLY A 59 -9.57 -7.71 18.46
N PRO A 60 -9.26 -8.68 19.33
CA PRO A 60 -10.28 -9.31 20.16
C PRO A 60 -10.89 -8.20 21.04
N LYS A 61 -12.17 -7.90 20.82
CA LYS A 61 -12.95 -7.03 21.71
C LYS A 61 -12.80 -7.57 23.13
N PRO A 62 -12.35 -6.78 24.12
CA PRO A 62 -12.39 -7.23 25.50
C PRO A 62 -13.87 -7.43 25.85
N MET A 63 -14.28 -8.68 26.05
CA MET A 63 -15.61 -9.00 26.53
C MET A 63 -15.80 -8.31 27.88
N ALA A 64 -16.75 -7.38 27.92
CA ALA A 64 -17.16 -6.70 29.14
C ALA A 64 -17.49 -7.76 30.19
N ARG A 65 -16.73 -7.76 31.30
CA ARG A 65 -17.02 -8.56 32.48
C ARG A 65 -18.37 -8.13 33.02
N ALA A 66 -19.41 -8.90 32.68
CA ALA A 66 -20.70 -8.85 33.34
C ALA A 66 -20.46 -9.11 34.83
N ARG A 67 -20.55 -8.06 35.65
CA ARG A 67 -20.60 -8.18 37.10
C ARG A 67 -21.92 -8.89 37.43
N LEU A 68 -21.84 -10.20 37.65
CA LEU A 68 -22.93 -10.97 38.21
C LEU A 68 -23.26 -10.40 39.59
N ARG A 69 -24.50 -9.91 39.68
CA ARG A 69 -25.15 -9.48 40.92
C ARG A 69 -25.14 -10.65 41.91
N SER A 70 -24.65 -10.41 43.11
CA SER A 70 -24.98 -11.25 44.27
C SER A 70 -25.79 -10.38 45.22
N GLY A 71 -27.10 -10.43 45.07
CA GLY A 71 -28.01 -9.98 46.10
C GLY A 71 -28.12 -11.08 47.13
N THR A 72 -27.79 -10.78 48.39
CA THR A 72 -28.20 -11.62 49.51
C THR A 72 -28.91 -10.72 50.51
N ARG A 73 -30.23 -10.76 50.36
CA ARG A 73 -31.23 -10.30 51.31
C ARG A 73 -31.13 -11.21 52.54
N ALA A 74 -30.79 -10.65 53.68
CA ALA A 74 -30.95 -11.32 54.97
C ALA A 74 -31.67 -10.34 55.91
N ASP A 75 -33.00 -10.34 55.78
CA ASP A 75 -33.88 -10.16 56.93
C ASP A 75 -33.65 -11.35 57.86
N LEU A 76 -33.39 -11.12 59.15
CA LEU A 76 -33.94 -11.95 60.23
C LEU A 76 -33.78 -11.26 61.60
N ARG A 77 -34.92 -10.75 62.08
CA ARG A 77 -35.37 -10.58 63.48
C ARG A 77 -34.68 -9.57 64.40
#